data_AF-A0A7S1GMR8-F1
#
_entry.id   AF-A0A7S1GMR8-F1
#
_cell.length_a   1.000
_cell.length_b   1.000
_cell.length_c   1.000
_cell.angle_alpha   90.00
_cell.angle_beta   90.00
_cell.angle_gamma   90.00
#
_symmetry.space_group_name_H-M   'P 1'
#
loop_
_entity.id
_entity.type
_entity.pdbx_description
1 polymer ?
#
loop_
_entity_poly.entity_id
_entity_poly.type
_entity_poly.pdbx_seq_one_letter_code
_entity_poly.pdbx_strand_id
1 'polypeptide(L)'
;NRLILARHVFVDSLSCAVMFVLGWWHRHVGSLAFYRAFMGDKKAVTKSGYEARILAYNPGSCRIGLFFFSYQLKNMIDCLVWKDGPEYVFHHVLSMVVSGGSLYPGLAAAYASFYLGLSELSTAVLCILANFDDTHGVPGLGDAFPVAKVVTGAAFVVTFILCRCILWPVASYYFVQDCRWALGG
;
A
#
# COMPACT_ATOMS: atom_id res chain seq x y z
N ASN A 1 9.54 -15.44 20.07
CA ASN A 1 8.07 -15.55 19.81
C ASN A 1 7.31 -14.27 20.13
N ARG A 2 7.33 -13.72 21.37
CA ARG A 2 6.57 -12.48 21.70
C ARG A 2 6.94 -11.27 20.83
N LEU A 3 8.22 -11.10 20.52
CA LEU A 3 8.69 -10.00 19.66
C LEU A 3 8.23 -10.14 18.20
N ILE A 4 8.09 -11.36 17.69
CA ILE A 4 7.62 -11.63 16.32
C ILE A 4 6.13 -11.31 16.21
N LEU A 5 5.34 -11.74 17.20
CA LEU A 5 3.91 -11.38 17.29
C LEU A 5 3.73 -9.86 17.42
N ALA A 6 4.54 -9.21 18.28
CA ALA A 6 4.54 -7.75 18.43
C ALA A 6 4.84 -7.04 17.10
N ARG A 7 5.86 -7.51 16.38
CA ARG A 7 6.25 -6.98 15.07
C ARG A 7 5.10 -7.11 14.07
N HIS A 8 4.71 -8.34 13.75
CA HIS A 8 3.83 -8.59 12.62
C HIS A 8 2.36 -8.26 12.91
N VAL A 9 1.82 -8.69 14.05
CA VAL A 9 0.39 -8.46 14.38
C VAL A 9 0.16 -7.02 14.82
N PHE A 10 0.96 -6.51 15.75
CA PHE A 10 0.64 -5.25 16.41
C PHE A 10 1.24 -4.03 15.74
N VAL A 11 2.44 -4.13 15.16
CA VAL A 11 3.05 -2.98 14.49
C VAL A 11 2.74 -2.99 13.01
N ASP A 12 3.08 -4.06 12.29
CA ASP A 12 3.03 -4.05 10.83
C ASP A 12 1.59 -4.11 10.32
N SER A 13 0.79 -5.07 10.80
CA SER A 13 -0.61 -5.20 10.40
C SER A 13 -1.43 -3.95 10.77
N LEU A 14 -1.23 -3.41 11.98
CA LEU A 14 -1.92 -2.20 12.43
C LEU A 14 -1.51 -0.97 11.63
N SER A 15 -0.21 -0.80 11.35
CA SER A 15 0.28 0.30 10.52
C SER A 15 -0.33 0.24 9.13
N CYS A 16 -0.37 -0.94 8.52
CA CYS A 16 -1.01 -1.16 7.22
C CYS A 16 -2.53 -0.91 7.26
N ALA A 17 -3.21 -1.32 8.33
CA ALA A 17 -4.63 -1.04 8.52
C ALA A 17 -4.90 0.47 8.69
N VAL A 18 -4.05 1.19 9.41
CA VAL A 18 -4.14 2.66 9.54
C VAL A 18 -3.94 3.33 8.18
N MET A 19 -2.94 2.90 7.40
CA MET A 19 -2.72 3.41 6.04
C MET A 19 -3.93 3.14 5.13
N PHE A 20 -4.50 1.93 5.20
CA PHE A 20 -5.75 1.60 4.50
C PHE A 20 -6.90 2.54 4.88
N VAL A 21 -7.12 2.77 6.18
CA VAL A 21 -8.18 3.66 6.68
C VAL A 21 -7.98 5.09 6.22
N LEU A 22 -6.75 5.62 6.31
CA LEU A 22 -6.41 6.95 5.81
C LEU A 22 -6.64 7.06 4.30
N GLY A 23 -6.21 6.05 3.53
CA GLY A 23 -6.46 5.95 2.10
C GLY A 23 -7.95 5.94 1.78
N TRP A 24 -8.74 5.18 2.53
CA TRP A 24 -10.19 5.13 2.38
C TRP A 24 -10.86 6.47 2.66
N TRP A 25 -10.50 7.16 3.75
CA TRP A 25 -11.05 8.47 4.06
C TRP A 25 -10.72 9.52 3.00
N HIS A 26 -9.51 9.49 2.46
CA HIS A 26 -9.07 10.44 1.44
C HIS A 26 -9.31 10.00 -0.01
N ARG A 27 -10.05 8.89 -0.22
CA ARG A 27 -10.25 8.32 -1.56
C ARG A 27 -10.92 9.27 -2.56
N HIS A 28 -11.67 10.24 -2.07
CA HIS A 28 -12.40 11.20 -2.88
C HIS A 28 -11.49 12.22 -3.58
N VAL A 29 -10.24 12.43 -3.10
CA VAL A 29 -9.39 13.52 -3.59
C VAL A 29 -8.54 13.14 -4.82
N GLY A 30 -8.83 12.01 -5.45
CA GLY A 30 -8.01 11.57 -6.56
C GLY A 30 -8.28 10.17 -7.01
N SER A 31 -8.38 9.27 -6.04
CA SER A 31 -8.58 7.86 -6.32
C SER A 31 -9.98 7.52 -6.81
N LEU A 32 -10.97 8.34 -6.44
CA LEU A 32 -12.34 8.19 -6.89
C LEU A 32 -12.47 8.23 -8.42
N ALA A 33 -11.62 8.98 -9.12
CA ALA A 33 -11.62 9.03 -10.58
C ALA A 33 -11.28 7.65 -11.18
N PHE A 34 -10.24 6.99 -10.70
CA PHE A 34 -9.91 5.65 -11.21
C PHE A 34 -10.90 4.60 -10.69
N TYR A 35 -11.48 4.75 -9.50
CA TYR A 35 -12.53 3.84 -9.02
C TYR A 35 -13.77 3.93 -9.89
N ARG A 36 -14.21 5.15 -10.24
CA ARG A 36 -15.31 5.34 -11.18
C ARG A 36 -14.97 4.76 -12.55
N ALA A 37 -13.75 4.95 -13.02
CA ALA A 37 -13.28 4.36 -14.27
C ALA A 37 -13.29 2.82 -14.24
N PHE A 38 -12.85 2.22 -13.13
CA PHE A 38 -12.96 0.79 -12.86
C PHE A 38 -14.42 0.30 -12.88
N MET A 39 -15.34 1.10 -12.34
CA MET A 39 -16.78 0.84 -12.37
C MET A 39 -17.43 1.13 -13.75
N GLY A 40 -16.64 1.43 -14.78
CA GLY A 40 -17.10 1.60 -16.16
C GLY A 40 -17.39 3.05 -16.60
N ASP A 41 -17.15 4.04 -15.75
CA ASP A 41 -17.31 5.45 -16.11
C ASP A 41 -16.15 5.93 -16.99
N LYS A 42 -16.35 5.84 -18.31
CA LYS A 42 -15.38 6.28 -19.33
C LYS A 42 -15.03 7.77 -19.26
N LYS A 43 -15.81 8.59 -18.56
CA LYS A 43 -15.58 10.04 -18.40
C LYS A 43 -14.90 10.38 -17.08
N ALA A 44 -14.61 9.41 -16.23
CA ALA A 44 -14.02 9.67 -14.93
C ALA A 44 -12.56 10.15 -15.00
N VAL A 45 -11.81 9.74 -16.03
CA VAL A 45 -10.42 10.17 -16.27
C VAL A 45 -10.32 10.77 -17.67
N THR A 46 -10.22 12.10 -17.73
CA THR A 46 -10.10 12.87 -18.98
C THR A 46 -8.81 13.68 -19.00
N LYS A 47 -8.34 14.02 -20.20
CA LYS A 47 -7.15 14.88 -20.38
C LYS A 47 -7.30 16.20 -19.62
N SER A 48 -8.44 16.89 -19.69
CA SER A 48 -8.62 18.20 -19.05
C SER A 48 -8.47 18.22 -17.52
N GLY A 49 -8.50 17.07 -16.84
CA GLY A 49 -8.38 16.98 -15.38
C GLY A 49 -7.04 16.45 -14.87
N TYR A 50 -6.04 16.25 -15.73
CA TYR A 50 -4.80 15.58 -15.34
C TYR A 50 -4.02 16.38 -14.27
N GLU A 51 -3.98 17.71 -14.37
CA GLU A 51 -3.28 18.57 -13.42
C GLU A 51 -3.84 18.44 -12.00
N ALA A 52 -5.17 18.37 -11.88
CA ALA A 52 -5.83 18.17 -10.58
C ALA A 52 -5.50 16.80 -9.97
N ARG A 53 -5.18 15.79 -10.80
CA ARG A 53 -4.80 14.45 -10.33
C ARG A 53 -3.30 14.34 -10.04
N ILE A 54 -2.44 14.89 -10.88
CA ILE A 54 -0.99 14.68 -10.74
C ILE A 54 -0.25 15.85 -10.08
N LEU A 55 -0.76 17.08 -10.18
CA LEU A 55 -0.08 18.31 -9.72
C LEU A 55 -0.74 19.01 -8.54
N ALA A 56 -2.00 18.71 -8.22
CA ALA A 56 -2.67 19.33 -7.10
C ALA A 56 -2.12 18.83 -5.76
N TYR A 57 -1.90 19.76 -4.83
CA TYR A 57 -1.59 19.43 -3.45
C TYR A 57 -2.80 18.77 -2.77
N ASN A 58 -2.56 17.71 -1.99
CA ASN A 58 -3.56 17.14 -1.11
C ASN A 58 -3.01 16.87 0.29
N PRO A 59 -3.56 17.51 1.35
CA PRO A 59 -3.05 17.32 2.71
C PRO A 59 -3.30 15.90 3.24
N GLY A 60 -4.36 15.22 2.81
CA GLY A 60 -4.63 13.83 3.17
C GLY A 60 -3.57 12.88 2.64
N SER A 61 -3.22 13.03 1.36
CA SER A 61 -2.16 12.28 0.70
C SER A 61 -0.79 12.52 1.32
N CYS A 62 -0.47 13.76 1.72
CA CYS A 62 0.78 14.02 2.43
C CYS A 62 0.83 13.32 3.80
N ARG A 63 -0.29 13.26 4.53
CA ARG A 63 -0.37 12.52 5.81
C ARG A 63 -0.17 11.02 5.59
N ILE A 64 -0.79 10.45 4.55
CA ILE A 64 -0.60 9.05 4.16
C ILE A 64 0.87 8.80 3.80
N GLY A 65 1.45 9.65 2.95
CA GLY A 65 2.84 9.55 2.52
C GLY A 65 3.82 9.64 3.69
N LEU A 66 3.56 10.51 4.67
CA LEU A 66 4.39 10.65 5.85
C LEU A 66 4.33 9.38 6.71
N PHE A 67 3.11 8.89 6.99
CA PHE A 67 2.93 7.68 7.77
C PHE A 67 3.56 6.46 7.07
N PHE A 68 3.33 6.32 5.77
CA PHE A 68 3.93 5.25 4.97
C PHE A 68 5.45 5.33 4.98
N PHE A 69 6.04 6.52 4.76
CA PHE A 69 7.49 6.70 4.83
C PHE A 69 8.05 6.26 6.19
N SER A 70 7.45 6.70 7.30
CA SER A 70 7.86 6.31 8.64
C SER A 70 7.74 4.80 8.89
N TYR A 71 6.66 4.19 8.40
CA TYR A 71 6.47 2.74 8.47
C TYR A 71 7.54 2.00 7.67
N GLN A 72 7.83 2.41 6.44
CA GLN A 72 8.85 1.77 5.60
C GLN A 72 10.25 1.90 6.21
N LEU A 73 10.58 3.04 6.83
CA LEU A 73 11.83 3.22 7.57
C LEU A 73 11.93 2.24 8.74
N LYS A 74 10.89 2.14 9.57
CA LYS A 74 10.85 1.18 10.68
C LYS A 74 10.99 -0.25 10.16
N ASN A 75 10.24 -0.62 9.13
CA ASN A 75 10.21 -2.00 8.65
C ASN A 75 11.52 -2.39 7.96
N MET A 76 12.21 -1.44 7.32
CA MET A 76 13.59 -1.63 6.85
C MET A 76 14.55 -1.95 8.01
N ILE A 77 14.45 -1.20 9.12
CA ILE A 77 15.28 -1.45 10.31
C ILE A 77 14.99 -2.86 10.85
N ASP A 78 13.71 -3.26 10.92
CA ASP A 78 13.35 -4.61 11.31
C ASP A 78 13.95 -5.66 10.37
N CYS A 79 13.85 -5.49 9.05
CA CYS A 79 14.44 -6.42 8.09
C CYS A 79 15.96 -6.58 8.28
N LEU A 80 16.67 -5.52 8.65
CA LEU A 80 18.10 -5.57 8.97
C LEU A 80 18.36 -6.32 10.29
N VAL A 81 17.56 -6.07 11.33
CA VAL A 81 17.70 -6.71 12.65
C VAL A 81 17.38 -8.19 12.58
N TRP A 82 16.33 -8.57 11.85
CA TRP A 82 15.83 -9.94 11.73
C TRP A 82 16.44 -10.72 10.56
N LYS A 83 17.25 -10.05 9.71
CA LYS A 83 17.95 -10.64 8.56
C LYS A 83 17.00 -11.27 7.53
N ASP A 84 15.88 -10.62 7.25
CA ASP A 84 14.82 -11.14 6.37
C ASP A 84 15.27 -11.31 4.91
N GLY A 85 16.36 -10.63 4.51
CA GLY A 85 16.93 -10.74 3.16
C GLY A 85 17.11 -9.38 2.48
N PRO A 86 18.07 -9.25 1.54
CA PRO A 86 18.34 -8.01 0.84
C PRO A 86 17.15 -7.51 0.00
N GLU A 87 16.31 -8.42 -0.52
CA GLU A 87 15.13 -8.10 -1.30
C GLU A 87 14.12 -7.22 -0.53
N TYR A 88 13.94 -7.47 0.76
CA TYR A 88 13.06 -6.67 1.62
C TYR A 88 13.66 -5.29 1.89
N VAL A 89 14.98 -5.23 2.09
CA VAL A 89 15.69 -3.95 2.25
C VAL A 89 15.53 -3.09 1.00
N PHE A 90 15.75 -3.66 -0.19
CA PHE A 90 15.53 -2.95 -1.45
C PHE A 90 14.07 -2.51 -1.62
N HIS A 91 13.11 -3.38 -1.31
CA HIS A 91 11.70 -3.05 -1.35
C HIS A 91 11.37 -1.83 -0.48
N HIS A 92 11.86 -1.78 0.76
CA HIS A 92 11.61 -0.68 1.68
C HIS A 92 12.31 0.62 1.24
N VAL A 93 13.54 0.55 0.72
CA VAL A 93 14.24 1.72 0.15
C VAL A 93 13.46 2.29 -1.03
N LEU A 94 13.04 1.46 -1.98
CA LEU A 94 12.24 1.91 -3.13
C LEU A 94 10.89 2.49 -2.70
N SER A 95 10.25 1.85 -1.72
CA SER A 95 8.99 2.33 -1.14
C SER A 95 9.16 3.70 -0.47
N MET A 96 10.26 3.92 0.25
CA MET A 96 10.61 5.23 0.84
C MET A 96 10.92 6.29 -0.22
N VAL A 97 11.58 5.93 -1.33
CA VAL A 97 11.81 6.87 -2.44
C VAL A 97 10.48 7.33 -3.04
N VAL A 98 9.56 6.40 -3.29
CA VAL A 98 8.23 6.72 -3.83
C VAL A 98 7.42 7.57 -2.84
N SER A 99 7.36 7.18 -1.56
CA SER A 99 6.61 7.95 -0.57
C SER A 99 7.26 9.29 -0.25
N GLY A 100 8.58 9.37 -0.23
CA GLY A 100 9.34 10.62 -0.09
C GLY A 100 9.08 11.58 -1.25
N GLY A 101 9.03 11.06 -2.49
CA GLY A 101 8.62 11.83 -3.66
C GLY A 101 7.19 12.38 -3.49
N SER A 102 6.26 11.56 -2.99
CA SER A 102 4.86 11.99 -2.77
C SER A 102 4.68 13.09 -1.71
N LEU A 103 5.71 13.34 -0.88
CA LEU A 103 5.71 14.45 0.08
C LEU A 103 6.07 15.79 -0.56
N TYR A 104 6.67 15.77 -1.76
CA TYR A 104 6.91 17.00 -2.51
C TYR A 104 5.55 17.59 -2.98
N PRO A 105 5.29 18.89 -2.72
CA PRO A 105 4.02 19.49 -3.11
C PRO A 105 3.72 19.32 -4.60
N GLY A 106 2.57 18.74 -4.91
CA GLY A 106 2.11 18.57 -6.28
C GLY A 106 2.79 17.43 -7.04
N LEU A 107 3.39 16.44 -6.37
CA LEU A 107 3.85 15.22 -7.05
C LEU A 107 2.90 14.05 -6.79
N ALA A 108 2.02 13.77 -7.76
CA ALA A 108 1.14 12.61 -7.81
C ALA A 108 0.29 12.37 -6.54
N ALA A 109 -0.02 13.43 -5.80
CA ALA A 109 -0.65 13.33 -4.48
C ALA A 109 -1.99 12.57 -4.56
N ALA A 110 -2.78 12.72 -5.62
CA ALA A 110 -4.04 11.98 -5.80
C ALA A 110 -3.87 10.45 -5.73
N TYR A 111 -2.75 9.94 -6.26
CA TYR A 111 -2.45 8.52 -6.37
C TYR A 111 -1.89 7.93 -5.08
N ALA A 112 -1.33 8.75 -4.19
CA ALA A 112 -0.83 8.30 -2.89
C ALA A 112 -1.93 7.65 -2.04
N SER A 113 -3.18 8.16 -2.10
CA SER A 113 -4.32 7.58 -1.40
C SER A 113 -4.58 6.11 -1.74
N PHE A 114 -4.22 5.72 -2.97
CA PHE A 114 -4.30 4.34 -3.43
C PHE A 114 -3.02 3.56 -3.09
N TYR A 115 -1.89 3.95 -3.68
CA TYR A 115 -0.65 3.18 -3.66
C TYR A 115 0.00 3.08 -2.28
N LEU A 116 -0.20 4.09 -1.44
CA LEU A 116 0.38 4.16 -0.10
C LEU A 116 -0.67 3.95 0.99
N GLY A 117 -1.94 3.75 0.60
CA GLY A 117 -3.07 3.64 1.51
C GLY A 117 -3.91 2.41 1.21
N LEU A 118 -4.85 2.52 0.28
CA LEU A 118 -5.83 1.47 0.01
C LEU A 118 -5.23 0.12 -0.40
N SER A 119 -4.09 0.11 -1.10
CA SER A 119 -3.39 -1.12 -1.45
C SER A 119 -2.80 -1.87 -0.26
N GLU A 120 -2.64 -1.20 0.89
CA GLU A 120 -2.05 -1.81 2.09
C GLU A 120 -3.01 -2.72 2.85
N LEU A 121 -4.28 -2.82 2.43
CA LEU A 121 -5.20 -3.82 2.96
C LEU A 121 -4.66 -5.25 2.80
N SER A 122 -4.15 -5.58 1.61
CA SER A 122 -3.58 -6.91 1.37
C SER A 122 -2.33 -7.13 2.23
N THR A 123 -1.52 -6.09 2.44
CA THR A 123 -0.32 -6.15 3.27
C THR A 123 -0.69 -6.33 4.74
N ALA A 124 -1.74 -5.66 5.23
CA ALA A 124 -2.21 -5.82 6.61
C ALA A 124 -2.58 -7.28 6.91
N VAL A 125 -3.28 -7.95 5.97
CA VAL A 125 -3.61 -9.37 6.11
C VAL A 125 -2.38 -10.26 5.96
N LEU A 126 -1.46 -9.92 5.05
CA LEU A 126 -0.20 -10.64 4.88
C LEU A 126 0.65 -10.62 6.15
N CYS A 127 0.73 -9.48 6.84
CA CYS A 127 1.48 -9.37 8.09
C CYS A 127 0.90 -10.30 9.16
N ILE A 128 -0.43 -10.47 9.24
CA ILE A 128 -1.02 -11.48 10.12
C ILE A 128 -0.60 -12.88 9.67
N LEU A 129 -0.72 -13.18 8.37
CA LEU A 129 -0.35 -14.48 7.79
C LEU A 129 1.12 -14.84 8.02
N ALA A 130 2.03 -13.86 7.98
CA ALA A 130 3.46 -14.05 8.17
C ALA A 130 3.82 -14.65 9.53
N ASN A 131 2.96 -14.51 10.55
CA ASN A 131 3.16 -15.17 11.85
C ASN A 131 3.11 -16.71 11.74
N PHE A 132 2.45 -17.25 10.71
CA PHE A 132 2.33 -18.68 10.45
C PHE A 132 3.45 -19.22 9.54
N ASP A 133 4.40 -18.39 9.14
CA ASP A 133 5.61 -18.81 8.42
C ASP A 133 6.61 -19.42 9.40
N ASP A 134 7.17 -20.60 9.08
CA ASP A 134 8.10 -21.27 9.99
C ASP A 134 9.52 -20.70 9.95
N THR A 135 9.85 -19.89 8.94
CA THR A 135 11.18 -19.28 8.79
C THR A 135 11.25 -17.91 9.46
N HIS A 136 10.26 -17.06 9.20
CA HIS A 136 10.24 -15.65 9.63
C HIS A 136 9.16 -15.37 10.68
N GLY A 137 8.20 -16.28 10.86
CA GLY A 137 7.10 -16.18 11.82
C GLY A 137 7.38 -16.89 13.14
N VAL A 138 6.33 -17.43 13.77
CA VAL A 138 6.45 -18.19 15.02
C VAL A 138 6.44 -19.68 14.67
N PRO A 139 7.58 -20.40 14.81
CA PRO A 139 7.65 -21.82 14.45
C PRO A 139 6.58 -22.65 15.15
N GLY A 140 5.86 -23.47 14.39
CA GLY A 140 4.80 -24.35 14.90
C GLY A 140 3.47 -23.65 15.21
N LEU A 141 3.34 -22.33 15.00
CA LEU A 141 2.07 -21.62 15.19
C LEU A 141 1.01 -22.10 14.18
N GLY A 142 1.44 -22.45 12.97
CA GLY A 142 0.56 -23.00 11.93
C GLY A 142 -0.06 -24.33 12.34
N ASP A 143 0.72 -25.20 12.99
CA ASP A 143 0.25 -26.52 13.44
C ASP A 143 -0.66 -26.40 14.66
N ALA A 144 -0.40 -25.42 15.54
CA ALA A 144 -1.25 -25.13 16.69
C ALA A 144 -2.60 -24.51 16.30
N PHE A 145 -2.64 -23.72 15.21
CA PHE A 145 -3.86 -23.02 14.75
C PHE A 145 -4.08 -23.16 13.22
N PRO A 146 -4.31 -24.39 12.72
CA PRO A 146 -4.36 -24.66 11.29
C PRO A 146 -5.54 -23.96 10.60
N VAL A 147 -6.69 -23.86 11.27
CA VAL A 147 -7.87 -23.14 10.75
C VAL A 147 -7.58 -21.65 10.59
N ALA A 148 -6.91 -21.02 11.57
CA ALA A 148 -6.58 -19.60 11.50
C ALA A 148 -5.57 -19.32 10.37
N LYS A 149 -4.57 -20.19 10.18
CA LYS A 149 -3.64 -20.13 9.04
C LYS A 149 -4.38 -20.16 7.70
N VAL A 150 -5.29 -21.12 7.52
CA VAL A 150 -6.06 -21.27 6.27
C VAL A 150 -6.98 -20.08 6.02
N VAL A 151 -7.72 -19.62 7.02
CA VAL A 151 -8.64 -18.48 6.89
C VAL A 151 -7.88 -17.20 6.56
N THR A 152 -6.78 -16.93 7.26
CA THR A 152 -5.94 -15.76 7.00
C THR A 152 -5.30 -15.84 5.61
N GLY A 153 -4.87 -17.03 5.19
CA GLY A 153 -4.34 -17.28 3.85
C GLY A 153 -5.38 -16.99 2.76
N ALA A 154 -6.60 -17.48 2.92
CA ALA A 154 -7.69 -17.22 1.98
C ALA A 154 -8.03 -15.71 1.91
N ALA A 155 -8.09 -15.04 3.07
CA ALA A 155 -8.32 -13.60 3.14
C ALA A 155 -7.20 -12.80 2.44
N PHE A 156 -5.94 -13.20 2.61
CA PHE A 156 -4.81 -12.60 1.91
C PHE A 156 -4.95 -12.75 0.40
N VAL A 157 -5.23 -13.95 -0.11
CA VAL A 157 -5.37 -14.20 -1.56
C VAL A 157 -6.46 -13.32 -2.17
N VAL A 158 -7.63 -13.24 -1.52
CA VAL A 158 -8.75 -12.41 -2.00
C VAL A 158 -8.35 -10.94 -2.03
N THR A 159 -7.81 -10.42 -0.94
CA THR A 159 -7.41 -9.01 -0.86
C THR A 159 -6.25 -8.69 -1.79
N PHE A 160 -5.30 -9.59 -1.98
CA PHE A 160 -4.17 -9.45 -2.91
C PHE A 160 -4.65 -9.36 -4.36
N ILE A 161 -5.54 -10.26 -4.79
CA ILE A 161 -6.10 -10.23 -6.16
C ILE A 161 -6.82 -8.90 -6.39
N LEU A 162 -7.69 -8.49 -5.47
CA LEU A 162 -8.43 -7.23 -5.60
C LEU A 162 -7.50 -6.02 -5.64
N CYS A 163 -6.63 -5.86 -4.64
CA CYS A 163 -5.79 -4.68 -4.50
C CYS A 163 -4.65 -4.65 -5.52
N ARG A 164 -3.91 -5.75 -5.71
CA ARG A 164 -2.65 -5.81 -6.46
C ARG A 164 -2.83 -6.32 -7.89
N CYS A 165 -3.76 -7.24 -8.16
CA CYS A 165 -3.95 -7.78 -9.52
C CYS A 165 -5.01 -7.03 -10.34
N ILE A 166 -6.02 -6.44 -9.69
CA ILE A 166 -7.14 -5.78 -10.39
C ILE A 166 -7.02 -4.25 -10.28
N LEU A 167 -7.07 -3.70 -9.06
CA LEU A 167 -7.11 -2.25 -8.87
C LEU A 167 -5.78 -1.59 -9.22
N TRP A 168 -4.65 -2.22 -8.89
CA TRP A 168 -3.33 -1.63 -9.13
C TRP A 168 -3.02 -1.40 -10.61
N PRO A 169 -3.21 -2.37 -11.53
CA PRO A 169 -3.01 -2.12 -12.96
C PRO A 169 -3.91 -1.01 -13.51
N VAL A 170 -5.15 -0.89 -13.02
CA VAL A 170 -6.08 0.17 -13.43
C VAL A 170 -5.58 1.54 -12.96
N ALA A 171 -5.19 1.67 -11.69
CA ALA A 171 -4.59 2.89 -11.17
C ALA A 171 -3.28 3.24 -11.91
N SER A 172 -2.46 2.24 -12.25
CA SER A 172 -1.20 2.41 -12.98
C SER A 172 -1.42 2.86 -14.41
N TYR A 173 -2.41 2.31 -15.10
CA TYR A 173 -2.78 2.73 -16.44
C TYR A 173 -3.13 4.23 -16.47
N TYR A 174 -3.98 4.70 -15.56
CA TYR A 174 -4.37 6.10 -15.50
C TYR A 174 -3.26 7.01 -14.98
N PHE A 175 -2.44 6.55 -14.04
CA PHE A 175 -1.27 7.28 -13.58
C PHE A 175 -0.30 7.55 -14.74
N VAL A 176 0.03 6.52 -15.53
CA VAL A 176 0.90 6.66 -16.70
C VAL A 176 0.27 7.59 -17.73
N GLN A 177 -1.05 7.52 -17.94
CA GLN A 177 -1.75 8.42 -18.85
C GLN A 177 -1.66 9.89 -18.39
N ASP A 178 -1.86 10.17 -17.10
CA ASP A 178 -1.69 11.50 -16.52
C ASP A 178 -0.26 12.01 -16.62
N CYS A 179 0.74 11.16 -16.34
CA CYS A 179 2.15 11.49 -16.55
C CYS A 179 2.43 11.86 -18.01
N ARG A 180 1.89 11.10 -18.98
CA ARG A 180 2.06 11.38 -20.41
C ARG A 180 1.41 12.70 -20.81
N TRP A 181 0.25 13.05 -20.24
CA TRP A 181 -0.37 14.34 -20.48
C TRP A 181 0.42 15.49 -19.86
N ALA A 182 0.99 15.30 -18.67
CA ALA A 182 1.84 16.30 -18.01
C ALA A 182 3.17 16.55 -18.74
N LEU A 183 3.79 15.50 -19.27
CA LEU A 183 5.06 15.60 -20.01
C LEU A 183 4.87 16.02 -21.47
N GLY A 184 3.67 15.80 -22.02
CA GLY A 184 3.40 15.91 -23.44
C GLY A 184 3.07 17.31 -23.95
N GLY A 185 3.05 18.33 -23.08
CA GLY A 185 2.84 19.76 -23.41
C GLY A 185 1.90 20.03 -24.57
#